data_AF-A0A355T2D2-F1
#
_entry.id   AF-A0A355T2D2-F1
#
_cell.length_a   1.000
_cell.length_b   1.000
_cell.length_c   1.000
_cell.angle_alpha   90.00
_cell.angle_beta   90.00
_cell.angle_gamma   90.00
#
_symmetry.space_group_name_H-M   'P 1'
#
loop_
_entity.id
_entity.type
_entity.pdbx_description
1 polymer ?
#
loop_
_entity_poly.entity_id
_entity_poly.type
_entity_poly.pdbx_seq_one_letter_code
_entity_poly.pdbx_strand_id
1 'polypeptide(L)'
;MTEYEAKFSLHHTVAAGLLFDQVDFAAFGESARARLQSLGAKVRPYVEERYASAYPRAWGSSVTLTLKSGETISETRSHAKGDPEAALSREEMIGKATMLLNHAQIEESTRFIDAVLALADDGQLPALPDGL
;
A
#
# COMPACT_ATOMS: atom_id res chain seq x y z
N MET A 1 10.49 3.04 17.52
CA MET A 1 10.23 3.08 16.06
C MET A 1 9.42 4.32 15.77
N THR A 2 9.92 5.26 14.96
CA THR A 2 9.20 6.47 14.48
C THR A 2 8.18 6.11 13.40
N GLU A 3 7.35 7.06 12.97
CA GLU A 3 6.47 6.85 11.80
C GLU A 3 7.28 6.54 10.54
N TYR A 4 8.37 7.27 10.30
CA TYR A 4 9.22 7.05 9.14
C TYR A 4 9.83 5.64 9.15
N GLU A 5 10.37 5.19 10.28
CA GLU A 5 10.91 3.84 10.43
C GLU A 5 9.85 2.75 10.22
N ALA A 6 8.59 3.00 10.60
CA ALA A 6 7.50 2.07 10.39
C ALA A 6 7.19 1.82 8.91
N LYS A 7 7.33 2.84 8.05
CA LYS A 7 7.14 2.72 6.59
C LYS A 7 8.16 1.79 5.93
N PHE A 8 9.34 1.62 6.54
CA PHE A 8 10.43 0.75 6.06
C PHE A 8 10.58 -0.55 6.88
N SER A 9 9.59 -0.91 7.69
CA SER A 9 9.64 -2.10 8.54
C SER A 9 8.66 -3.17 8.05
N LEU A 10 9.19 -4.29 7.51
CA LEU A 10 8.38 -5.46 7.14
C LEU A 10 7.55 -5.99 8.32
N HIS A 11 8.09 -5.90 9.54
CA HIS A 11 7.40 -6.32 10.75
C HIS A 11 6.12 -5.50 10.99
N HIS A 12 6.21 -4.17 10.79
CA HIS A 12 5.08 -3.27 10.95
C HIS A 12 4.10 -3.39 9.79
N THR A 13 4.59 -3.38 8.55
CA THR A 13 3.73 -3.36 7.36
C THR A 13 2.93 -4.66 7.21
N VAL A 14 3.53 -5.81 7.51
CA VAL A 14 2.80 -7.10 7.55
C VAL A 14 1.76 -7.08 8.67
N ALA A 15 2.13 -6.62 9.88
CA ALA A 15 1.17 -6.54 10.98
C ALA A 15 -0.02 -5.61 10.66
N ALA A 16 0.24 -4.48 10.02
CA ALA A 16 -0.78 -3.54 9.59
C ALA A 16 -1.73 -4.18 8.56
N GLY A 17 -1.19 -4.84 7.53
CA GLY A 17 -1.98 -5.52 6.51
C GLY A 17 -2.80 -6.70 7.02
N LEU A 18 -2.47 -7.24 8.19
CA LEU A 18 -3.26 -8.30 8.85
C LEU A 18 -4.38 -7.77 9.74
N LEU A 19 -4.21 -6.58 10.33
CA LEU A 19 -5.11 -6.06 11.38
C LEU A 19 -6.03 -4.95 10.90
N PHE A 20 -5.68 -4.25 9.83
CA PHE A 20 -6.46 -3.15 9.28
C PHE A 20 -7.05 -3.55 7.92
N ASP A 21 -8.30 -3.14 7.70
CA ASP A 21 -8.97 -3.33 6.42
C ASP A 21 -8.28 -2.54 5.29
N GLN A 22 -7.64 -1.42 5.66
CA GLN A 22 -6.87 -0.57 4.75
C GLN A 22 -5.57 -0.11 5.41
N VAL A 23 -4.48 -0.11 4.63
CA VAL A 23 -3.17 0.42 5.04
C VAL A 23 -2.97 1.78 4.38
N ASP A 24 -3.30 2.84 5.11
CA ASP A 24 -3.15 4.25 4.70
C ASP A 24 -2.17 5.00 5.62
N PHE A 25 -2.20 6.33 5.62
CA PHE A 25 -1.36 7.16 6.50
C PHE A 25 -1.57 6.85 7.99
N ALA A 26 -2.81 6.61 8.42
CA ALA A 26 -3.13 6.36 9.82
C ALA A 26 -2.51 5.04 10.32
N ALA A 27 -2.30 4.06 9.44
CA ALA A 27 -1.65 2.79 9.77
C ALA A 27 -0.18 2.94 10.25
N PHE A 28 0.45 4.11 10.05
CA PHE A 28 1.82 4.39 10.48
C PHE A 28 1.91 5.40 11.63
N GLY A 29 0.79 6.03 11.99
CA GLY A 29 0.69 6.97 13.10
C GLY A 29 1.00 6.34 14.46
N GLU A 30 1.14 7.17 15.49
CA GLU A 30 1.53 6.72 16.84
C GLU A 30 0.60 5.64 17.41
N SER A 31 -0.71 5.86 17.35
CA SER A 31 -1.72 4.90 17.86
C SER A 31 -1.61 3.55 17.15
N ALA A 32 -1.46 3.54 15.82
CA ALA A 32 -1.29 2.32 15.05
C ALA A 32 0.02 1.59 15.40
N ARG A 33 1.14 2.32 15.52
CA ARG A 33 2.44 1.75 15.95
C ARG A 33 2.35 1.09 17.32
N ALA A 34 1.67 1.70 18.29
CA ALA A 34 1.45 1.11 19.61
C ALA A 34 0.61 -0.17 19.52
N ARG A 35 -0.51 -0.12 18.77
CA ARG A 35 -1.42 -1.27 18.59
C ARG A 35 -0.75 -2.46 17.91
N LEU A 36 0.11 -2.21 16.92
CA LEU A 36 0.73 -3.24 16.09
C LEU A 36 2.00 -3.86 16.69
N GLN A 37 2.57 -3.25 17.74
CA GLN A 37 3.86 -3.67 18.32
C GLN A 37 3.92 -5.17 18.65
N SER A 38 2.89 -5.70 19.32
CA SER A 38 2.86 -7.10 19.75
C SER A 38 2.74 -8.10 18.60
N LEU A 39 2.05 -7.71 17.51
CA LEU A 39 1.90 -8.53 16.32
C LEU A 39 3.16 -8.46 15.44
N GLY A 40 3.72 -7.25 15.25
CA GLY A 40 4.97 -7.05 14.52
C GLY A 40 6.14 -7.82 15.15
N ALA A 41 6.18 -7.94 16.48
CA ALA A 41 7.18 -8.75 17.19
C ALA A 41 7.10 -10.25 16.90
N LYS A 42 6.03 -10.75 16.25
CA LYS A 42 5.88 -12.15 15.82
C LYS A 42 6.25 -12.37 14.36
N VAL A 43 6.37 -11.32 13.56
CA VAL A 43 6.76 -11.40 12.16
C VAL A 43 8.23 -11.82 12.07
N ARG A 44 8.54 -12.78 11.19
CA ARG A 44 9.90 -13.30 10.96
C ARG A 44 10.20 -13.28 9.47
N PRO A 45 10.74 -12.18 8.94
CA PRO A 45 11.14 -12.12 7.54
C PRO A 45 12.34 -13.03 7.27
N TYR A 46 12.33 -13.69 6.12
CA TYR A 46 13.46 -14.43 5.59
C TYR A 46 13.45 -14.33 4.06
N VAL A 47 14.61 -14.54 3.44
CA VAL A 47 14.73 -14.54 1.99
C VAL A 47 14.38 -15.93 1.47
N GLU A 48 13.59 -15.98 0.39
CA GLU A 48 13.29 -17.22 -0.32
C GLU A 48 13.79 -17.10 -1.76
N GLU A 49 14.50 -18.13 -2.25
CA GLU A 49 15.25 -18.09 -3.51
C GLU A 49 14.37 -17.75 -4.71
N ARG A 50 13.11 -18.24 -4.74
CA ARG A 50 12.16 -17.95 -5.82
C ARG A 50 11.85 -16.45 -5.98
N TYR A 51 11.92 -15.67 -4.90
CA TYR A 51 11.71 -14.22 -4.95
C TYR A 51 13.01 -13.48 -5.20
N ALA A 52 14.10 -13.91 -4.56
CA ALA A 52 15.43 -13.32 -4.76
C ALA A 52 15.88 -13.39 -6.22
N SER A 53 15.72 -14.55 -6.86
CA SER A 53 16.10 -14.77 -8.26
C SER A 53 15.15 -14.11 -9.28
N ALA A 54 13.93 -13.76 -8.87
CA ALA A 54 12.97 -13.05 -9.71
C ALA A 54 13.22 -11.53 -9.74
N TYR A 55 13.86 -10.98 -8.72
CA TYR A 55 14.21 -9.56 -8.64
C TYR A 55 15.24 -9.16 -9.71
N PRO A 56 15.13 -7.95 -10.32
CA PRO A 56 14.10 -6.92 -10.12
C PRO A 56 12.86 -7.09 -11.03
N ARG A 57 12.77 -8.18 -11.80
CA ARG A 57 11.67 -8.38 -12.76
C ARG A 57 10.32 -8.58 -12.07
N ALA A 58 10.29 -9.22 -10.89
CA ALA A 58 9.08 -9.39 -10.11
C ALA A 58 9.35 -9.20 -8.62
N TRP A 59 8.45 -8.49 -7.94
CA TRP A 59 8.55 -8.13 -6.52
C TRP A 59 7.57 -8.94 -5.65
N GLY A 60 7.49 -10.24 -5.93
CA GLY A 60 6.60 -11.17 -5.23
C GLY A 60 7.01 -11.45 -3.77
N SER A 61 6.05 -11.98 -3.01
CA SER A 61 6.25 -12.41 -1.62
C SER A 61 5.20 -13.44 -1.18
N SER A 62 5.43 -14.08 -0.03
CA SER A 62 4.46 -14.94 0.64
C SER A 62 4.36 -14.56 2.11
N VAL A 63 3.16 -14.67 2.67
CA VAL A 63 2.90 -14.55 4.10
C VAL A 63 2.25 -15.84 4.57
N THR A 64 2.85 -16.45 5.59
CA THR A 64 2.34 -17.66 6.24
C THR A 64 2.05 -17.36 7.71
N LEU A 65 0.84 -17.68 8.14
CA LEU A 65 0.34 -17.47 9.50
C LEU A 65 0.11 -18.82 10.15
N THR A 66 0.52 -18.96 11.41
CA THR A 66 0.12 -20.08 12.26
C THR A 66 -0.81 -19.55 13.35
N LEU A 67 -2.06 -20.01 13.33
CA LEU A 67 -3.08 -19.62 14.29
C LEU A 67 -2.89 -20.35 15.63
N LYS A 68 -3.54 -19.84 16.69
CA LYS A 68 -3.52 -20.49 18.01
C LYS A 68 -4.12 -21.90 18.01
N SER A 69 -4.99 -22.20 17.04
CA SER A 69 -5.55 -23.54 16.81
C SER A 69 -4.52 -24.54 16.26
N GLY A 70 -3.36 -24.06 15.79
CA GLY A 70 -2.36 -24.84 15.05
C GLY A 70 -2.57 -24.82 13.54
N GLU A 71 -3.71 -24.29 13.06
CA GLU A 71 -3.97 -24.10 11.63
C GLU A 71 -2.94 -23.17 10.99
N THR A 72 -2.54 -23.50 9.76
CA THR A 72 -1.63 -22.66 8.96
C THR A 72 -2.33 -22.15 7.72
N ILE A 73 -2.27 -20.84 7.51
CA ILE A 73 -2.82 -20.13 6.35
C ILE A 73 -1.64 -19.50 5.60
N SER A 74 -1.58 -19.68 4.28
CA SER A 74 -0.52 -19.09 3.47
C SER A 74 -1.09 -18.42 2.23
N GLU A 75 -0.62 -17.21 1.95
CA GLU A 75 -0.97 -16.45 0.76
C GLU A 75 0.29 -16.02 0.03
N THR A 76 0.29 -16.17 -1.28
CA THR A 76 1.44 -15.84 -2.15
C THR A 76 1.00 -14.88 -3.24
N ARG A 77 1.87 -13.90 -3.55
CA ARG A 77 1.75 -13.03 -4.72
C ARG A 77 3.06 -13.06 -5.50
N SER A 78 2.96 -13.12 -6.82
CA SER A 78 4.12 -13.11 -7.72
C SER A 78 4.62 -11.69 -8.04
N HIS A 79 3.72 -10.70 -7.98
CA HIS A 79 4.00 -9.29 -8.29
C HIS A 79 3.38 -8.40 -7.21
N ALA A 80 3.96 -7.22 -7.00
CA ALA A 80 3.41 -6.22 -6.10
C ALA A 80 2.22 -5.52 -6.75
N LYS A 81 1.20 -5.17 -5.96
CA LYS A 81 0.06 -4.41 -6.47
C LYS A 81 0.57 -3.05 -6.99
N GLY A 82 0.30 -2.74 -8.25
CA GLY A 82 0.81 -1.58 -8.96
C GLY A 82 1.90 -1.90 -9.99
N ASP A 83 2.49 -3.09 -9.96
CA ASP A 83 3.32 -3.60 -11.07
C ASP A 83 2.46 -3.72 -12.35
N PRO A 84 3.04 -3.66 -13.56
CA PRO A 84 2.28 -3.87 -14.81
C PRO A 84 1.45 -5.16 -14.82
N GLU A 85 2.00 -6.23 -14.25
CA GLU A 85 1.37 -7.56 -14.13
C GLU A 85 0.27 -7.62 -13.06
N ALA A 86 0.24 -6.65 -12.13
CA ALA A 86 -0.73 -6.54 -11.05
C ALA A 86 -1.24 -5.10 -10.95
N ALA A 87 -1.63 -4.53 -12.10
CA ALA A 87 -2.03 -3.14 -12.22
C ALA A 87 -3.23 -2.80 -11.32
N LEU A 88 -3.33 -1.53 -10.96
CA LEU A 88 -4.53 -0.97 -10.35
C LEU A 88 -5.64 -0.91 -11.41
N SER A 89 -6.87 -1.22 -11.02
CA SER A 89 -8.03 -0.88 -11.82
C SER A 89 -8.18 0.63 -11.92
N ARG A 90 -8.99 1.10 -12.88
CA ARG A 90 -9.30 2.52 -13.02
C ARG A 90 -9.88 3.09 -11.72
N GLU A 91 -10.79 2.35 -11.09
CA GLU A 91 -11.46 2.71 -9.85
C GLU A 91 -10.48 2.76 -8.68
N GLU A 92 -9.57 1.78 -8.57
CA GLU A 92 -8.53 1.78 -7.54
C GLU A 92 -7.57 2.98 -7.69
N MET A 93 -7.22 3.32 -8.94
CA MET A 93 -6.36 4.45 -9.24
C MET A 93 -7.03 5.80 -8.91
N ILE A 94 -8.32 5.96 -9.28
CA ILE A 94 -9.13 7.12 -8.88
C ILE A 94 -9.24 7.20 -7.36
N GLY A 95 -9.59 6.09 -6.70
CA GLY A 95 -9.72 6.05 -5.23
C GLY A 95 -8.42 6.44 -4.51
N LYS A 96 -7.26 5.97 -5.02
CA LYS A 96 -5.94 6.36 -4.50
C LYS A 96 -5.68 7.86 -4.71
N ALA A 97 -5.96 8.39 -5.90
CA ALA A 97 -5.78 9.81 -6.19
C ALA A 97 -6.66 10.69 -5.29
N THR A 98 -7.93 10.32 -5.12
CA THR A 98 -8.87 11.01 -4.22
C THR A 98 -8.35 11.00 -2.78
N MET A 99 -7.89 9.85 -2.29
CA MET A 99 -7.33 9.74 -0.93
C MET A 99 -6.11 10.66 -0.74
N LEU A 100 -5.19 10.71 -1.72
CA LEU A 100 -4.00 11.56 -1.64
C LEU A 100 -4.34 13.05 -1.70
N LEU A 101 -5.21 13.46 -2.63
CA LEU A 101 -5.61 14.87 -2.78
C LEU A 101 -6.40 15.36 -1.56
N ASN A 102 -7.28 14.54 -1.02
CA ASN A 102 -8.00 14.87 0.22
C ASN A 102 -7.06 14.97 1.42
N HIS A 103 -6.03 14.10 1.49
CA HIS A 103 -5.01 14.19 2.54
C HIS A 103 -4.20 15.50 2.43
N ALA A 104 -3.93 15.96 1.21
CA ALA A 104 -3.31 17.25 0.94
C ALA A 104 -4.27 18.44 1.04
N GLN A 105 -5.54 18.21 1.40
CA GLN A 105 -6.59 19.23 1.52
C GLN A 105 -6.85 20.02 0.24
N ILE A 106 -6.65 19.37 -0.91
CA ILE A 106 -6.94 19.96 -2.22
C ILE A 106 -8.45 20.02 -2.45
N GLU A 107 -8.96 21.23 -2.71
CA GLU A 107 -10.35 21.46 -3.12
C GLU A 107 -10.61 20.93 -4.54
N GLU A 108 -11.87 20.61 -4.85
CA GLU A 108 -12.29 20.14 -6.18
C GLU A 108 -11.50 18.91 -6.71
N SER A 109 -11.04 18.03 -5.80
CA SER A 109 -10.18 16.88 -6.12
C SER A 109 -10.76 15.96 -7.20
N THR A 110 -12.06 15.69 -7.18
CA THR A 110 -12.76 14.92 -8.23
C THR A 110 -12.63 15.57 -9.60
N ARG A 111 -12.90 16.88 -9.69
CA ARG A 111 -12.82 17.62 -10.95
C ARG A 111 -11.40 17.62 -11.50
N PHE A 112 -10.39 17.75 -10.62
CA PHE A 112 -9.00 17.69 -11.02
C PHE A 112 -8.61 16.29 -11.54
N ILE A 113 -9.04 15.22 -10.87
CA ILE A 113 -8.82 13.84 -11.32
C ILE A 113 -9.44 13.60 -12.70
N ASP A 114 -10.69 14.03 -12.90
CA ASP A 114 -11.39 13.88 -14.18
C ASP A 114 -10.65 14.61 -15.31
N ALA A 115 -10.15 15.82 -15.04
CA ALA A 115 -9.38 16.58 -16.01
C ALA A 115 -8.02 15.94 -16.36
N VAL A 116 -7.32 15.36 -15.38
CA VAL A 116 -6.07 14.61 -15.61
C VAL A 116 -6.35 13.36 -16.45
N LEU A 117 -7.44 12.64 -16.17
CA LEU A 117 -7.82 11.46 -16.96
C LEU A 117 -8.18 11.82 -18.41
N ALA A 118 -8.81 12.98 -18.62
CA ALA A 118 -9.17 13.45 -19.96
C ALA A 118 -7.95 13.78 -20.85
N LEU A 119 -6.74 13.95 -20.28
CA LEU A 119 -5.51 14.17 -21.07
C LEU A 119 -5.20 13.01 -22.02
N ALA A 120 -5.64 11.79 -21.70
CA ALA A 120 -5.48 10.64 -22.58
C ALA A 120 -6.34 10.72 -23.85
N ASP A 121 -7.38 11.56 -23.84
CA ASP A 121 -8.39 11.74 -24.89
C ASP A 121 -8.38 13.18 -25.43
N ASP A 122 -7.19 13.77 -25.61
CA ASP A 122 -6.95 15.14 -26.10
C ASP A 122 -7.58 16.27 -25.24
N GLY A 123 -7.87 15.97 -23.96
CA GLY A 123 -8.32 16.95 -22.98
C GLY A 123 -7.31 18.08 -22.74
N GLN A 124 -7.80 19.25 -22.33
CA GLN A 124 -6.92 20.38 -21.99
C GLN A 124 -6.22 20.14 -20.65
N LEU A 125 -4.95 20.53 -20.56
CA LEU A 125 -4.20 20.51 -19.31
C LEU A 125 -4.92 21.35 -18.24
N PRO A 126 -5.35 20.75 -17.12
CA PRO A 126 -5.98 21.52 -16.04
C PRO A 126 -4.97 22.47 -15.40
N ALA A 127 -5.47 23.58 -14.85
CA ALA A 127 -4.69 24.37 -13.91
C ALA A 127 -4.32 23.50 -12.69
N LEU A 128 -3.13 23.74 -12.13
CA LEU A 128 -2.76 23.08 -10.88
C LEU A 128 -3.65 23.60 -9.74
N PRO A 129 -4.11 22.73 -8.84
CA PRO A 129 -4.83 23.15 -7.65
C PRO A 129 -3.98 24.08 -6.78
N ASP A 130 -4.62 25.03 -6.12
CA ASP A 130 -3.94 25.89 -5.15
C ASP A 130 -3.37 25.05 -3.99
N GLY A 131 -2.11 25.31 -3.60
CA GLY A 131 -1.44 24.62 -2.49
C GLY A 131 -0.53 23.44 -2.87
N LEU A 132 -0.34 23.18 -4.17
CA LEU A 132 0.71 22.29 -4.71
C LEU A 132 2.06 23.00 -4.92
#